data_AF-A0A9W9LA91-F1
#
_entry.id   AF-A0A9W9LA91-F1
#
_cell.length_a   1.000
_cell.length_b   1.000
_cell.length_c   1.000
_cell.angle_alpha   90.00
_cell.angle_beta   90.00
_cell.angle_gamma   90.00
#
_symmetry.space_group_name_H-M   'P 1'
#
loop_
_entity.id
_entity.type
_entity.pdbx_description
1 polymer ?
#
loop_
_entity_poly.entity_id
_entity_poly.type
_entity_poly.pdbx_seq_one_letter_code
_entity_poly.pdbx_strand_id
1 'polypeptide(L)'
;MLPQASISDKKQTSGTSSIGDHPISKTYIETRELLDTDGVYEYQKVRESKEAYKQRTTDLAVFNTGIELDIKTTIIMAPTIFGLGTGPVNQLSIQIPALVRQSMEYDQAVVISDGAGGWDHVHIADLAELFEIVLVAVLKGDEDVPYGATGLLFAETGRHTWMEISQGIASAGQELRALTTDGVRSVSLEEATSWSANGSQQVRELGFASK
;
A
#
# COMPACT_ATOMS: atom_id res chain seq x y z
N MET A 1 14.79 11.28 -39.06
CA MET A 1 14.52 9.87 -38.70
C MET A 1 14.61 9.82 -37.18
N LEU A 2 13.47 9.85 -36.49
CA LEU A 2 13.43 9.78 -35.02
C LEU A 2 13.66 8.33 -34.61
N PRO A 3 14.46 8.03 -33.56
CA PRO A 3 14.61 6.66 -33.09
C PRO A 3 13.26 6.16 -32.59
N GLN A 4 12.86 4.97 -33.06
CA GLN A 4 11.75 4.22 -32.45
C GLN A 4 12.19 3.82 -31.05
N ALA A 5 11.67 4.49 -30.02
CA ALA A 5 11.72 3.98 -28.66
C ALA A 5 10.85 2.72 -28.61
N SER A 6 11.50 1.55 -28.57
CA SER A 6 10.86 0.30 -28.19
C SER A 6 10.42 0.44 -26.73
N ILE A 7 9.13 0.61 -26.48
CA ILE A 7 8.56 0.65 -25.12
C ILE A 7 8.60 -0.78 -24.58
N SER A 8 9.75 -1.22 -24.09
CA SER A 8 9.89 -2.47 -23.31
C SER A 8 9.73 -2.25 -21.81
N ASP A 9 9.68 -0.99 -21.36
CA ASP A 9 9.71 -0.66 -19.94
C ASP A 9 8.31 -0.81 -19.32
N LYS A 10 8.13 -1.88 -18.52
CA LYS A 10 6.89 -2.13 -17.78
C LYS A 10 6.98 -1.45 -16.42
N LYS A 11 6.00 -0.60 -16.13
CA LYS A 11 5.80 0.03 -14.82
C LYS A 11 4.66 -0.67 -14.08
N GLN A 12 4.93 -1.12 -12.87
CA GLN A 12 3.96 -1.76 -11.98
C GLN A 12 3.78 -0.90 -10.74
N THR A 13 2.53 -0.67 -10.34
CA THR A 13 2.22 -0.17 -8.99
C THR A 13 2.08 -1.37 -8.05
N SER A 14 2.80 -1.37 -6.93
CA SER A 14 2.63 -2.37 -5.87
C SER A 14 2.13 -1.72 -4.57
N GLY A 15 1.47 -2.51 -3.72
CA GLY A 15 1.04 -2.07 -2.39
C GLY A 15 2.04 -2.46 -1.31
N THR A 16 2.30 -1.59 -0.33
CA THR A 16 3.25 -1.86 0.76
C THR A 16 2.83 -2.99 1.71
N SER A 17 1.59 -3.48 1.64
CA SER A 17 1.21 -4.74 2.30
C SER A 17 2.05 -5.93 1.81
N SER A 18 2.72 -5.83 0.64
CA SER A 18 3.75 -6.77 0.18
C SER A 18 4.88 -6.96 1.20
N ILE A 19 5.25 -5.92 1.93
CA ILE A 19 6.32 -5.92 2.94
C ILE A 19 5.82 -5.80 4.38
N GLY A 20 4.51 -5.62 4.58
CA GLY A 20 3.89 -5.51 5.91
C GLY A 20 4.14 -6.71 6.82
N ASP A 21 4.04 -6.50 8.12
CA ASP A 21 4.25 -7.46 9.20
C ASP A 21 2.91 -7.88 9.86
N HIS A 22 3.01 -8.74 10.87
CA HIS A 22 1.86 -9.35 11.56
C HIS A 22 1.89 -9.04 13.06
N PRO A 23 1.60 -7.79 13.47
CA PRO A 23 1.71 -7.38 14.86
C PRO A 23 0.62 -7.96 15.76
N ILE A 24 -0.45 -8.54 15.22
CA ILE A 24 -1.52 -9.16 16.00
C ILE A 24 -1.27 -10.67 16.12
N SER A 25 -1.12 -11.38 14.99
CA SER A 25 -0.92 -12.83 14.96
C SER A 25 0.51 -13.26 15.30
N LYS A 26 1.47 -12.33 15.25
CA LYS A 26 2.90 -12.55 15.56
C LYS A 26 3.60 -13.55 14.63
N THR A 27 3.03 -13.82 13.46
CA THR A 27 3.60 -14.74 12.45
C THR A 27 4.95 -14.22 11.91
N TYR A 28 5.07 -12.90 11.75
CA TYR A 28 6.31 -12.21 11.39
C TYR A 28 6.26 -10.79 11.95
N ILE A 29 7.36 -10.31 12.55
CA ILE A 29 7.48 -8.94 13.05
C ILE A 29 8.68 -8.30 12.36
N GLU A 30 8.45 -7.18 11.68
CA GLU A 30 9.54 -6.33 11.17
C GLU A 30 9.88 -5.29 12.22
N THR A 31 11.17 -5.18 12.58
CA THR A 31 11.62 -4.20 13.57
C THR A 31 12.39 -3.03 12.95
N ARG A 32 12.61 -3.08 11.64
CA ARG A 32 13.36 -2.09 10.88
C ARG A 32 12.40 -1.23 10.08
N GLU A 33 12.79 0.01 9.86
CA GLU A 33 12.23 0.83 8.78
C GLU A 33 12.94 0.44 7.49
N LEU A 34 12.17 0.04 6.47
CA LEU A 34 12.71 -0.41 5.20
C LEU A 34 12.88 0.78 4.26
N LEU A 35 14.07 0.87 3.65
CA LEU A 35 14.35 1.79 2.56
C LEU A 35 14.31 1.03 1.23
N ASP A 36 14.05 1.75 0.14
CA ASP A 36 14.09 1.18 -1.21
C ASP A 36 15.50 0.66 -1.58
N THR A 37 16.54 1.17 -0.91
CA THR A 37 17.93 0.69 -0.99
C THR A 37 18.23 -0.58 -0.19
N ASP A 38 17.30 -1.11 0.60
CA ASP A 38 17.55 -2.26 1.50
C ASP A 38 17.49 -3.63 0.80
N GLY A 39 17.61 -3.66 -0.53
CA GLY A 39 17.56 -4.91 -1.30
C GLY A 39 16.20 -5.60 -1.21
N VAL A 40 15.13 -4.83 -1.45
CA VAL A 40 13.73 -5.26 -1.28
C VAL A 40 13.40 -6.52 -2.09
N TYR A 41 14.02 -6.73 -3.24
CA TYR A 41 13.84 -7.96 -4.03
C TYR A 41 14.24 -9.24 -3.25
N GLU A 42 15.44 -9.28 -2.66
CA GLU A 42 15.88 -10.43 -1.87
C GLU A 42 15.10 -10.54 -0.56
N TYR A 43 14.76 -9.41 0.06
CA TYR A 43 13.87 -9.37 1.21
C TYR A 43 12.53 -10.04 0.91
N GLN A 44 11.88 -9.67 -0.20
CA GLN A 44 10.62 -10.25 -0.61
C GLN A 44 10.74 -11.74 -0.93
N LYS A 45 11.82 -12.23 -1.54
CA LYS A 45 12.04 -13.67 -1.76
C LYS A 45 12.04 -14.44 -0.43
N VAL A 46 12.75 -13.92 0.57
CA VAL A 46 12.78 -14.52 1.91
C VAL A 46 11.39 -14.52 2.53
N ARG A 47 10.66 -13.39 2.48
CA ARG A 47 9.30 -13.29 3.02
C ARG A 47 8.33 -14.24 2.32
N GLU A 48 8.37 -14.33 0.99
CA GLU A 48 7.51 -15.20 0.18
C GLU A 48 7.74 -16.69 0.49
N SER A 49 8.99 -17.10 0.73
CA SER A 49 9.31 -18.49 1.10
C SER A 49 8.76 -18.90 2.49
N LYS A 50 8.48 -17.93 3.36
CA LYS A 50 7.89 -18.18 4.68
C LYS A 50 6.36 -18.17 4.61
N GLU A 51 5.82 -17.20 3.89
CA GLU A 51 4.39 -17.01 3.74
C GLU A 51 4.09 -16.32 2.41
N ALA A 52 3.45 -17.03 1.49
CA ALA A 52 3.09 -16.48 0.20
C ALA A 52 2.04 -15.38 0.35
N TYR A 53 2.23 -14.29 -0.39
CA TYR A 53 1.26 -13.18 -0.42
C TYR A 53 1.13 -12.64 -1.84
N LYS A 54 -0.09 -12.62 -2.38
CA LYS A 54 -0.34 -12.40 -3.82
C LYS A 54 0.34 -11.15 -4.41
N GLN A 55 0.37 -10.05 -3.67
CA GLN A 55 1.05 -8.83 -4.14
C GLN A 55 2.57 -9.05 -4.20
N ARG A 56 3.16 -9.67 -3.17
CA ARG A 56 4.58 -10.04 -3.14
C ARG A 56 4.94 -11.05 -4.22
N THR A 57 4.09 -12.05 -4.45
CA THR A 57 4.25 -12.99 -5.56
C THR A 57 4.30 -12.24 -6.91
N THR A 58 3.47 -11.21 -7.08
CA THR A 58 3.41 -10.40 -8.30
C THR A 58 4.65 -9.53 -8.46
N ASP A 59 5.11 -8.89 -7.38
CA ASP A 59 6.35 -8.10 -7.37
C ASP A 59 7.55 -8.97 -7.78
N LEU A 60 7.67 -10.15 -7.17
CA LEU A 60 8.73 -11.11 -7.50
C LEU A 60 8.64 -11.59 -8.95
N ALA A 61 7.45 -11.78 -9.51
CA ALA A 61 7.30 -12.10 -10.92
C ALA A 61 7.82 -10.97 -11.82
N VAL A 62 7.54 -9.70 -11.48
CA VAL A 62 8.06 -8.54 -12.22
C VAL A 62 9.59 -8.49 -12.15
N PHE A 63 10.17 -8.59 -10.95
CA PHE A 63 11.62 -8.64 -10.78
C PHE A 63 12.26 -9.77 -11.57
N ASN A 64 11.78 -11.00 -11.39
CA ASN A 64 12.34 -12.20 -12.02
C ASN A 64 12.26 -12.11 -13.54
N THR A 65 11.10 -11.76 -14.10
CA THR A 65 10.92 -11.68 -15.55
C THR A 65 11.73 -10.53 -16.16
N GLY A 66 11.84 -9.39 -15.47
CA GLY A 66 12.69 -8.28 -15.90
C GLY A 66 14.16 -8.69 -15.99
N ILE A 67 14.66 -9.38 -14.97
CA ILE A 67 16.05 -9.87 -14.93
C ILE A 67 16.28 -10.96 -15.99
N GLU A 68 15.38 -11.93 -16.11
CA GLU A 68 15.52 -13.07 -17.03
C GLU A 68 15.52 -12.64 -18.50
N LEU A 69 14.69 -11.65 -18.84
CA LEU A 69 14.52 -11.18 -20.22
C LEU A 69 15.38 -9.96 -20.57
N ASP A 70 16.22 -9.50 -19.63
CA ASP A 70 17.00 -8.26 -19.77
C ASP A 70 16.13 -7.03 -20.11
N ILE A 71 14.98 -6.93 -19.42
CA ILE A 71 14.02 -5.82 -19.54
C ILE A 71 14.14 -4.93 -18.31
N LYS A 72 14.39 -3.64 -18.52
CA LYS A 72 14.38 -2.64 -17.44
C LYS A 72 12.98 -2.55 -16.83
N THR A 73 12.88 -2.91 -15.56
CA THR A 73 11.64 -2.91 -14.79
C THR A 73 11.84 -2.13 -13.50
N THR A 74 10.87 -1.27 -13.18
CA THR A 74 10.84 -0.48 -11.94
C THR A 74 9.44 -0.59 -11.34
N ILE A 75 9.38 -1.02 -10.08
CA ILE A 75 8.16 -1.09 -9.28
C ILE A 75 8.05 0.20 -8.46
N ILE A 76 6.97 0.94 -8.63
CA ILE A 76 6.62 2.04 -7.73
C ILE A 76 5.68 1.46 -6.68
N MET A 77 6.18 1.30 -5.46
CA MET A 77 5.42 0.75 -4.35
C MET A 77 4.80 1.89 -3.55
N ALA A 78 3.47 1.97 -3.60
CA ALA A 78 2.70 2.98 -2.91
C ALA A 78 2.02 2.39 -1.66
N PRO A 79 1.99 3.11 -0.54
CA PRO A 79 1.33 2.68 0.68
C PRO A 79 -0.16 3.03 0.63
N THR A 80 -0.71 3.70 1.64
CA THR A 80 -2.09 4.20 1.54
C THR A 80 -2.17 5.35 0.55
N ILE A 81 -2.76 5.08 -0.62
CA ILE A 81 -3.09 6.12 -1.60
C ILE A 81 -4.41 6.79 -1.18
N PHE A 82 -4.39 8.10 -0.95
CA PHE A 82 -5.57 8.87 -0.56
C PHE A 82 -5.84 10.06 -1.50
N GLY A 83 -7.01 10.69 -1.34
CA GLY A 83 -7.50 11.75 -2.22
C GLY A 83 -8.50 11.27 -3.27
N LEU A 84 -9.20 12.22 -3.88
CA LEU A 84 -10.14 11.94 -4.97
C LEU A 84 -9.39 11.93 -6.30
N GLY A 85 -9.43 10.80 -6.99
CA GLY A 85 -8.82 10.65 -8.31
C GLY A 85 -9.60 11.40 -9.39
N THR A 86 -8.88 11.90 -10.40
CA THR A 86 -9.47 12.54 -11.60
C THR A 86 -9.58 11.60 -12.80
N GLY A 87 -9.07 10.37 -12.66
CA GLY A 87 -9.07 9.35 -13.71
C GLY A 87 -10.46 8.76 -14.00
N PRO A 88 -10.63 8.04 -15.11
CA PRO A 88 -11.93 7.56 -15.57
C PRO A 88 -12.45 6.31 -14.85
N VAL A 89 -11.67 5.74 -13.92
CA VAL A 89 -11.97 4.45 -13.29
C VAL A 89 -12.18 4.62 -11.79
N ASN A 90 -11.36 3.97 -10.95
CA ASN A 90 -11.46 4.10 -9.51
C ASN A 90 -10.94 5.47 -9.08
N GLN A 91 -11.84 6.28 -8.51
CA GLN A 91 -11.53 7.62 -8.00
C GLN A 91 -11.44 7.66 -6.47
N LEU A 92 -11.69 6.52 -5.82
CA LEU A 92 -11.78 6.42 -4.36
C LEU A 92 -10.71 5.48 -3.81
N SER A 93 -10.13 5.82 -2.66
CA SER A 93 -9.21 4.94 -1.94
C SER A 93 -9.89 3.63 -1.51
N ILE A 94 -9.10 2.69 -0.97
CA ILE A 94 -9.60 1.38 -0.52
C ILE A 94 -9.74 1.35 1.00
N GLN A 95 -8.67 1.67 1.75
CA GLN A 95 -8.59 1.43 3.18
C GLN A 95 -9.45 2.40 4.00
N ILE A 96 -9.24 3.71 3.84
CA ILE A 96 -10.01 4.74 4.55
C ILE A 96 -11.52 4.59 4.26
N PRO A 97 -11.97 4.40 3.00
CA PRO A 97 -13.39 4.21 2.71
C PRO A 97 -13.96 2.89 3.24
N ALA A 98 -13.14 1.85 3.40
CA ALA A 98 -13.56 0.63 4.08
C ALA A 98 -13.84 0.90 5.56
N LEU A 99 -12.96 1.62 6.25
CA LEU A 99 -13.18 2.03 7.64
C LEU A 99 -14.38 2.96 7.79
N VAL A 100 -14.58 3.93 6.88
CA VAL A 100 -15.76 4.79 6.88
C VAL A 100 -17.04 3.97 6.76
N ARG A 101 -17.10 3.04 5.80
CA ARG A 101 -18.27 2.17 5.61
C ARG A 101 -18.57 1.35 6.85
N GLN A 102 -17.56 0.73 7.46
CA GLN A 102 -17.77 -0.02 8.69
C GLN A 102 -18.21 0.89 9.82
N SER A 103 -17.60 2.08 9.95
CA SER A 103 -17.98 3.05 10.97
C SER A 103 -19.46 3.43 10.89
N MET A 104 -20.01 3.54 9.68
CA MET A 104 -21.44 3.76 9.47
C MET A 104 -22.30 2.56 9.90
N GLU A 105 -21.88 1.32 9.62
CA GLU A 105 -22.60 0.11 10.06
C GLU A 105 -22.65 -0.02 11.59
N TYR A 106 -21.60 0.43 12.29
CA TYR A 106 -21.55 0.43 13.75
C TYR A 106 -22.13 1.70 14.39
N ASP A 107 -22.51 2.71 13.59
CA ASP A 107 -22.84 4.09 14.04
C ASP A 107 -21.76 4.71 14.96
N GLN A 108 -20.51 4.29 14.75
CA GLN A 108 -19.35 4.69 15.53
C GLN A 108 -18.08 4.38 14.74
N ALA A 109 -17.07 5.26 14.80
CA ALA A 109 -15.78 4.99 14.17
C ALA A 109 -15.16 3.69 14.69
N VAL A 110 -14.56 2.88 13.80
CA VAL A 110 -13.93 1.60 14.18
C VAL A 110 -12.44 1.58 13.89
N VAL A 111 -11.70 0.82 14.69
CA VAL A 111 -10.28 0.53 14.51
C VAL A 111 -9.98 -0.92 14.86
N ILE A 112 -9.03 -1.55 14.17
CA ILE A 112 -8.63 -2.94 14.48
C ILE A 112 -7.64 -2.92 15.64
N SER A 113 -7.87 -3.78 16.63
CA SER A 113 -7.03 -3.87 17.84
C SER A 113 -6.91 -2.49 18.52
N ASP A 114 -5.71 -2.11 18.96
CA ASP A 114 -5.41 -0.80 19.54
C ASP A 114 -5.18 0.32 18.50
N GLY A 115 -5.19 0.00 17.19
CA GLY A 115 -4.92 0.96 16.13
C GLY A 115 -3.48 1.48 16.07
N ALA A 116 -2.54 0.83 16.76
CA ALA A 116 -1.14 1.27 16.83
C ALA A 116 -0.32 0.97 15.56
N GLY A 117 -0.88 0.16 14.64
CA GLY A 117 -0.30 -0.07 13.31
C GLY A 117 -0.10 1.26 12.58
N GLY A 118 1.08 1.44 12.00
CA GLY A 118 1.50 2.68 11.35
C GLY A 118 1.76 2.44 9.86
N TRP A 119 1.17 3.25 8.98
CA TRP A 119 1.35 3.14 7.55
C TRP A 119 1.76 4.48 6.95
N ASP A 120 2.59 4.41 5.92
CA ASP A 120 2.87 5.58 5.10
C ASP A 120 1.67 5.89 4.22
N HIS A 121 1.61 7.11 3.68
CA HIS A 121 0.56 7.53 2.77
C HIS A 121 1.10 8.46 1.68
N VAL A 122 0.37 8.52 0.58
CA VAL A 122 0.65 9.42 -0.55
C VAL A 122 -0.65 9.89 -1.16
N HIS A 123 -0.73 11.18 -1.47
CA HIS A 123 -1.88 11.70 -2.19
C HIS A 123 -1.85 11.23 -3.65
N ILE A 124 -3.01 10.90 -4.24
CA ILE A 124 -3.10 10.38 -5.61
C ILE A 124 -2.48 11.32 -6.66
N ALA A 125 -2.55 12.64 -6.43
CA ALA A 125 -1.92 13.62 -7.32
C ALA A 125 -0.38 13.52 -7.29
N ASP A 126 0.21 13.42 -6.11
CA ASP A 126 1.67 13.32 -5.94
C ASP A 126 2.19 12.00 -6.50
N LEU A 127 1.43 10.91 -6.29
CA LEU A 127 1.76 9.62 -6.89
C LEU A 127 1.74 9.70 -8.43
N ALA A 128 0.74 10.36 -9.01
CA ALA A 128 0.67 10.54 -10.46
C ALA A 128 1.85 11.36 -11.01
N GLU A 129 2.27 12.40 -10.29
CA GLU A 129 3.46 13.19 -10.63
C GLU A 129 4.74 12.35 -10.56
N LEU A 130 4.90 11.50 -9.54
CA LEU A 130 6.02 10.54 -9.48
C LEU A 130 6.06 9.61 -10.69
N PHE A 131 4.91 9.09 -11.13
CA PHE A 131 4.83 8.26 -12.35
C PHE A 131 5.32 9.01 -13.59
N GLU A 132 4.96 10.29 -13.72
CA GLU A 132 5.41 11.17 -14.81
C GLU A 132 6.92 11.40 -14.75
N ILE A 133 7.46 11.75 -13.58
CA ILE A 133 8.91 11.97 -13.38
C ILE A 133 9.70 10.72 -13.79
N VAL A 134 9.32 9.56 -13.25
CA VAL A 134 9.98 8.29 -13.59
C VAL A 134 9.81 7.97 -15.08
N LEU A 135 8.70 8.36 -15.72
CA LEU A 135 8.47 8.06 -17.15
C LEU A 135 9.38 8.89 -18.02
N VAL A 136 9.45 10.18 -17.72
CA VAL A 136 10.32 11.12 -18.43
C VAL A 136 11.79 10.73 -18.26
N ALA A 137 12.21 10.34 -17.06
CA ALA A 137 13.59 9.89 -16.80
C ALA A 137 13.93 8.64 -17.62
N VAL A 138 13.08 7.61 -17.59
CA VAL A 138 13.27 6.39 -18.39
C VAL A 138 13.33 6.70 -19.90
N LEU A 139 12.42 7.53 -20.42
CA LEU A 139 12.39 7.90 -21.84
C LEU A 139 13.61 8.71 -22.28
N LYS A 140 14.26 9.43 -21.36
CA LYS A 140 15.52 10.14 -21.60
C LYS A 140 16.74 9.23 -21.53
N GLY A 141 16.57 7.97 -21.13
CA GLY A 141 17.66 7.03 -20.90
C GLY A 141 18.46 7.34 -19.64
N ASP A 142 17.81 7.95 -18.63
CA ASP A 142 18.44 8.22 -17.34
C ASP A 142 18.77 6.90 -16.62
N GLU A 143 20.00 6.78 -16.14
CA GLU A 143 20.48 5.60 -15.41
C GLU A 143 20.19 5.69 -13.90
N ASP A 144 19.74 6.84 -13.42
CA ASP A 144 19.41 7.06 -12.01
C ASP A 144 18.08 6.39 -11.60
N VAL A 145 17.24 6.01 -12.56
CA VAL A 145 16.02 5.22 -12.27
C VAL A 145 16.44 3.78 -11.97
N PRO A 146 16.20 3.27 -10.74
CA PRO A 146 16.61 1.91 -10.41
C PRO A 146 15.82 0.89 -11.23
N TYR A 147 16.48 -0.20 -11.60
CA TYR A 147 15.85 -1.29 -12.37
C TYR A 147 16.40 -2.67 -11.97
N GLY A 148 15.72 -3.73 -12.41
CA GLY A 148 16.13 -5.10 -12.12
C GLY A 148 16.04 -5.38 -10.62
N ALA A 149 17.04 -6.02 -10.03
CA ALA A 149 17.01 -6.42 -8.61
C ALA A 149 16.94 -5.23 -7.62
N THR A 150 17.31 -4.03 -8.04
CA THR A 150 17.18 -2.79 -7.26
C THR A 150 15.98 -1.95 -7.68
N GLY A 151 15.22 -2.39 -8.69
CA GLY A 151 14.16 -1.63 -9.37
C GLY A 151 12.89 -1.42 -8.56
N LEU A 152 13.01 -0.73 -7.43
CA LEU A 152 11.90 -0.38 -6.55
C LEU A 152 12.06 1.06 -6.06
N LEU A 153 10.93 1.77 -5.98
CA LEU A 153 10.84 3.10 -5.38
C LEU A 153 9.64 3.10 -4.41
N PHE A 154 9.84 3.58 -3.19
CA PHE A 154 8.73 3.87 -2.29
C PHE A 154 8.12 5.23 -2.63
N ALA A 155 6.79 5.30 -2.68
CA ALA A 155 6.04 6.51 -2.98
C ALA A 155 5.28 6.98 -1.73
N GLU A 156 5.93 7.78 -0.89
CA GLU A 156 5.35 8.29 0.35
C GLU A 156 5.57 9.80 0.52
N THR A 157 4.68 10.44 1.27
CA THR A 157 4.77 11.86 1.63
C THR A 157 4.48 12.10 3.13
N GLY A 158 4.34 11.03 3.91
CA GLY A 158 3.91 11.09 5.30
C GLY A 158 3.47 9.74 5.85
N ARG A 159 3.18 9.73 7.17
CA ARG A 159 2.80 8.54 7.94
C ARG A 159 1.57 8.82 8.80
N HIS A 160 0.82 7.76 9.10
CA HIS A 160 -0.33 7.77 9.99
C HIS A 160 -0.42 6.47 10.78
N THR A 161 -1.08 6.51 11.93
CA THR A 161 -1.61 5.32 12.61
C THR A 161 -3.05 5.06 12.21
N TRP A 162 -3.50 3.82 12.31
CA TRP A 162 -4.91 3.50 12.08
C TRP A 162 -5.83 4.15 13.11
N MET A 163 -5.34 4.38 14.34
CA MET A 163 -6.07 5.17 15.34
C MET A 163 -6.30 6.62 14.90
N GLU A 164 -5.29 7.31 14.36
CA GLU A 164 -5.43 8.69 13.84
C GLU A 164 -6.47 8.77 12.73
N ILE A 165 -6.48 7.80 11.80
CA ILE A 165 -7.49 7.72 10.75
C ILE A 165 -8.89 7.53 11.34
N SER A 166 -9.05 6.58 12.27
CA SER A 166 -10.35 6.32 12.89
C SER A 166 -10.85 7.50 13.73
N GLN A 167 -9.98 8.24 14.41
CA GLN A 167 -10.33 9.49 15.10
C GLN A 167 -10.75 10.59 14.13
N GLY A 168 -10.07 10.69 12.97
CA GLY A 168 -10.47 11.59 11.89
C GLY A 168 -11.86 11.25 11.35
N ILE A 169 -12.15 9.96 11.15
CA ILE A 169 -13.48 9.48 10.75
C ILE A 169 -14.54 9.82 11.82
N ALA A 170 -14.23 9.61 13.10
CA ALA A 170 -15.14 9.90 14.21
C ALA A 170 -15.49 11.40 14.26
N SER A 171 -14.47 12.25 14.17
CA SER A 171 -14.61 13.71 14.21
C SER A 171 -15.44 14.22 13.02
N ALA A 172 -15.08 13.82 11.79
CA ALA A 172 -15.81 14.21 10.59
C ALA A 172 -17.24 13.65 10.58
N GLY A 173 -17.43 12.41 11.03
CA GLY A 173 -18.73 11.77 11.13
C GLY A 173 -19.66 12.51 12.10
N GLN A 174 -19.15 12.94 13.25
CA GLN A 174 -19.92 13.74 14.21
C GLN A 174 -20.27 15.13 13.65
N GLU A 175 -19.30 15.83 13.04
CA GLU A 175 -19.51 17.15 12.43
C GLU A 175 -20.61 17.10 11.35
N LEU A 176 -20.60 16.04 10.54
CA LEU A 176 -21.59 15.79 9.49
C LEU A 176 -22.90 15.18 10.01
N ARG A 177 -23.00 14.89 11.32
CA ARG A 177 -24.13 14.17 11.95
C ARG A 177 -24.40 12.79 11.32
N ALA A 178 -23.36 12.19 10.75
CA ALA A 178 -23.38 10.84 10.19
C ALA A 178 -23.09 9.76 11.24
N LEU A 179 -22.44 10.12 12.35
CA LEU A 179 -22.19 9.26 13.51
C LEU A 179 -22.71 9.95 14.78
N THR A 180 -23.16 9.16 15.75
CA THR A 180 -23.70 9.69 17.03
C THR A 180 -22.63 10.05 18.06
N THR A 181 -21.38 9.64 17.85
CA THR A 181 -20.26 9.85 18.76
C THR A 181 -18.94 10.10 18.01
N ASP A 182 -18.02 10.81 18.66
CA ASP A 182 -16.61 11.00 18.29
C ASP A 182 -15.68 9.91 18.87
N GLY A 183 -16.23 8.91 19.58
CA GLY A 183 -15.47 7.80 20.12
C GLY A 183 -15.08 6.77 19.06
N VAL A 184 -13.94 6.11 19.25
CA VAL A 184 -13.47 5.01 18.39
C VAL A 184 -13.68 3.68 19.10
N ARG A 185 -14.36 2.75 18.44
CA ARG A 185 -14.54 1.37 18.86
C ARG A 185 -13.39 0.49 18.34
N SER A 186 -12.74 -0.22 19.25
CA SER A 186 -11.83 -1.31 18.89
C SER A 186 -12.62 -2.55 18.47
N VAL A 187 -12.19 -3.20 17.39
CA VAL A 187 -12.68 -4.51 16.94
C VAL A 187 -11.53 -5.51 16.87
N SER A 188 -11.82 -6.80 17.03
CA SER A 188 -10.80 -7.83 16.86
C SER A 188 -10.43 -8.00 15.37
N LEU A 189 -9.27 -8.58 15.11
CA LEU A 189 -8.88 -8.94 13.74
C LEU A 189 -9.84 -9.96 13.11
N GLU A 190 -10.41 -10.86 13.91
CA GLU A 190 -11.44 -11.82 13.49
C GLU A 190 -12.73 -11.09 13.07
N GLU A 191 -13.20 -10.16 13.88
CA GLU A 191 -14.38 -9.32 13.58
C GLU A 191 -14.15 -8.52 12.30
N ALA A 192 -12.98 -7.89 12.14
CA ALA A 192 -12.63 -7.15 10.94
C ALA A 192 -12.51 -8.03 9.67
N THR A 193 -12.15 -9.31 9.83
CA THR A 193 -12.14 -10.28 8.73
C THR A 193 -13.56 -10.57 8.24
N SER A 194 -14.54 -10.58 9.15
CA SER A 194 -15.95 -10.84 8.83
C SER A 194 -16.65 -9.72 8.06
N TRP A 195 -16.05 -8.53 7.94
CA TRP A 195 -16.58 -7.39 7.16
C TRP A 195 -16.81 -7.69 5.67
N SER A 196 -16.28 -8.82 5.17
CA SER A 196 -16.51 -9.30 3.82
C SER A 196 -16.61 -10.82 3.83
N ALA A 197 -17.58 -11.38 3.10
CA ALA A 197 -17.83 -12.84 3.07
C ALA A 197 -16.61 -13.69 2.66
N ASN A 198 -15.69 -13.10 1.87
CA ASN A 198 -14.41 -13.71 1.47
C ASN A 198 -13.21 -12.96 2.09
N GLY A 199 -13.37 -12.43 3.31
CA GLY A 199 -12.33 -11.70 4.00
C GLY A 199 -11.11 -12.56 4.28
N SER A 200 -9.93 -12.00 4.04
CA SER A 200 -8.65 -12.64 4.38
C SER A 200 -8.08 -11.95 5.62
N GLN A 201 -7.87 -12.74 6.68
CA GLN A 201 -7.23 -12.26 7.90
C GLN A 201 -5.83 -11.70 7.61
N GLN A 202 -5.06 -12.38 6.76
CA GLN A 202 -3.75 -11.92 6.30
C GLN A 202 -3.84 -10.54 5.64
N VAL A 203 -4.78 -10.33 4.72
CA VAL A 203 -4.98 -9.03 4.05
C VAL A 203 -5.41 -7.95 5.05
N ARG A 204 -6.28 -8.28 6.01
CA ARG A 204 -6.72 -7.33 7.04
C ARG A 204 -5.59 -6.92 7.95
N GLU A 205 -4.80 -7.88 8.42
CA GLU A 205 -3.68 -7.61 9.32
C GLU A 205 -2.60 -6.80 8.61
N LEU A 206 -2.14 -7.27 7.44
CA LEU A 206 -1.13 -6.56 6.65
C LEU A 206 -1.61 -5.14 6.30
N GLY A 207 -2.88 -5.00 5.89
CA GLY A 207 -3.42 -3.72 5.40
C GLY A 207 -3.91 -2.75 6.47
N PHE A 208 -4.18 -3.17 7.71
CA PHE A 208 -4.81 -2.30 8.72
C PHE A 208 -4.21 -2.42 10.12
N ALA A 209 -3.17 -3.23 10.30
CA ALA A 209 -2.51 -3.39 11.59
C ALA A 209 -0.98 -3.36 11.51
N SER A 210 -0.40 -3.66 10.35
CA SER A 210 1.05 -3.62 10.14
C SER A 210 1.65 -2.24 10.42
N LYS A 211 2.95 -2.25 10.78
CA LYS A 211 3.79 -1.07 10.99
C LYS A 211 4.89 -0.94 9.93
#